data_AF-A0A1A9YUJ4-F1
#
_entry.id   AF-A0A1A9YUJ4-F1
#
_cell.length_a   1.000
_cell.length_b   1.000
_cell.length_c   1.000
_cell.angle_alpha   90.00
_cell.angle_beta   90.00
_cell.angle_gamma   90.00
#
_symmetry.space_group_name_H-M   'P 1'
#
loop_
_entity.id
_entity.type
_entity.pdbx_description
1 polymer ?
#
loop_
_entity_poly.entity_id
_entity_poly.type
_entity_poly.pdbx_seq_one_letter_code
_entity_poly.pdbx_strand_id
1 'polypeptide(L)' 'PYVKVWLQFGEKRIEKRKTPIFNCTLNPVFNESFSFNVPWEKIRECSLDVMVMDFDNIGRNELIGRILLA' A
#
# COMPACT_ATOMS: atom_id res chain seq x y z
N PRO A 1 9.14 3.09 -9.10
CA PRO A 1 8.13 3.23 -8.02
C PRO A 1 7.01 2.17 -8.09
N TYR A 2 6.48 1.78 -6.94
CA TYR A 2 5.28 0.95 -6.79
C TYR A 2 4.53 1.30 -5.51
N VAL A 3 3.25 0.97 -5.43
CA VAL A 3 2.42 1.24 -4.24
C VAL A 3 2.18 -0.05 -3.48
N LYS A 4 2.37 -0.02 -2.16
CA LYS A 4 1.91 -1.05 -1.21
C LYS A 4 0.72 -0.50 -0.46
N VAL A 5 -0.34 -1.30 -0.33
CA VAL A 5 -1.51 -0.98 0.49
C VAL A 5 -1.65 -2.04 1.56
N TRP A 6 -1.69 -1.62 2.82
CA TRP A 6 -1.97 -2.49 3.95
C TRP A 6 -3.34 -2.19 4.53
N LEU A 7 -4.17 -3.23 4.64
CA LEU A 7 -5.33 -3.24 5.51
C LEU A 7 -4.87 -3.47 6.95
N GLN A 8 -5.33 -2.62 7.86
CA GLN A 8 -5.05 -2.68 9.28
C GLN A 8 -6.35 -2.67 10.09
N PHE A 9 -6.38 -3.43 11.18
CA PHE A 9 -7.40 -3.30 12.24
C PHE A 9 -6.69 -2.85 13.51
N GLY A 10 -6.88 -1.58 13.88
CA GLY A 10 -6.05 -0.92 14.90
C GLY A 10 -4.58 -0.93 14.48
N GLU A 11 -3.70 -1.46 15.34
CA GLU A 11 -2.26 -1.56 15.06
C GLU A 11 -1.87 -2.83 14.27
N LYS A 12 -2.82 -3.75 14.07
CA LYS A 12 -2.54 -5.05 13.46
C LYS A 12 -2.66 -4.97 11.93
N ARG A 13 -1.57 -5.29 11.23
CA ARG A 13 -1.58 -5.52 9.77
C ARG A 13 -2.28 -6.83 9.43
N ILE A 14 -3.29 -6.75 8.57
CA ILE A 14 -4.18 -7.86 8.23
C ILE A 14 -3.84 -8.41 6.85
N GLU A 15 -3.85 -7.55 5.84
CA GLU A 15 -3.67 -7.95 4.46
C GLU A 15 -2.82 -6.90 3.72
N LYS A 16 -2.00 -7.36 2.79
CA LYS A 16 -1.17 -6.51 1.94
C LYS A 16 -1.49 -6.75 0.48
N ARG A 17 -1.70 -5.66 -0.27
CA ARG A 17 -1.71 -5.66 -1.74
C ARG A 17 -0.61 -4.72 -2.25
N LYS A 18 -0.18 -4.93 -3.50
CA LYS A 18 0.80 -4.07 -4.15
C LYS A 18 0.52 -3.97 -5.65
N THR A 19 0.88 -2.84 -6.24
CA THR A 19 0.89 -2.66 -7.69
C THR A 19 2.12 -3.34 -8.32
N PRO A 20 2.14 -3.48 -9.65
CA PRO A 20 3.36 -3.68 -10.43
C PRO A 20 4.38 -2.56 -10.17
N ILE A 21 5.64 -2.87 -10.49
CA ILE A 21 6.74 -1.92 -10.43
C ILE A 21 6.86 -1.23 -11.77
N PHE A 22 6.88 0.11 -11.74
CA PHE A 22 7.16 0.93 -12.91
C PHE A 22 8.61 1.40 -12.83
N ASN A 23 9.39 1.09 -13.86
CA ASN A 23 10.81 1.45 -13.93
C ASN A 23 10.99 2.83 -14.57
N CYS A 24 12.04 3.55 -14.16
CA CYS A 24 12.52 4.78 -14.80
C CYS A 24 11.45 5.88 -14.99
N THR A 25 10.50 6.03 -14.07
CA THR A 25 9.49 7.10 -14.10
C THR A 25 9.22 7.67 -12.71
N LEU A 26 9.09 9.00 -12.63
CA LEU A 26 8.65 9.72 -11.43
C LEU A 26 7.13 9.93 -11.39
N ASN A 27 6.43 9.70 -12.51
CA ASN A 27 5.00 9.91 -12.65
C ASN A 27 4.30 8.61 -13.10
N PRO A 28 4.33 7.54 -12.29
CA PRO A 28 3.68 6.28 -12.65
C PRO A 28 2.16 6.43 -12.69
N VAL A 29 1.53 5.86 -13.70
CA VAL A 29 0.06 5.72 -13.78
C VAL A 29 -0.28 4.26 -13.57
N PHE A 30 -0.78 3.92 -12.38
CA PHE A 30 -1.02 2.52 -12.00
C PHE A 30 -2.35 1.96 -12.53
N ASN A 31 -3.43 2.75 -12.47
CA ASN A 31 -4.80 2.34 -12.83
C ASN A 31 -5.25 1.00 -12.22
N GLU A 32 -4.77 0.68 -11.01
CA GLU A 32 -5.11 -0.55 -10.29
C GLU A 32 -6.19 -0.30 -9.24
N SER A 33 -7.04 -1.30 -9.04
CA SER A 33 -8.05 -1.32 -7.99
C SER A 33 -7.80 -2.50 -7.05
N PHE A 34 -7.86 -2.22 -5.75
CA PHE A 34 -7.75 -3.25 -4.70
C PHE A 34 -9.07 -3.35 -3.95
N SER A 35 -9.53 -4.59 -3.75
CA SER A 35 -10.70 -4.89 -2.92
C SER A 35 -10.27 -5.65 -1.68
N PHE A 36 -10.77 -5.22 -0.53
CA PHE A 36 -10.51 -5.84 0.77
C PHE A 36 -11.82 -6.28 1.41
N ASN A 37 -11.84 -7.48 1.99
CA ASN A 37 -12.99 -7.96 2.74
C ASN A 37 -12.83 -7.57 4.21
N VAL A 38 -13.68 -6.67 4.69
CA VAL A 38 -13.66 -6.19 6.07
C VAL A 38 -14.92 -6.68 6.80
N PRO A 39 -14.77 -7.48 7.88
CA PRO A 39 -15.90 -7.84 8.73
C PRO A 39 -16.56 -6.61 9.33
N TRP A 40 -17.88 -6.62 9.46
CA TRP A 40 -18.65 -5.48 9.98
C TRP A 40 -18.21 -5.07 11.38
N GLU A 41 -17.83 -6.03 12.22
CA GLU A 41 -17.36 -5.80 13.59
C GLU A 41 -16.04 -5.02 13.64
N LYS A 42 -15.26 -5.07 12.55
CA LYS A 42 -13.94 -4.45 12.43
C LYS A 42 -13.92 -3.18 11.60
N ILE A 43 -15.06 -2.77 11.03
CA ILE A 43 -15.12 -1.60 10.15
C ILE A 43 -14.67 -0.30 10.83
N ARG A 44 -14.95 -0.12 12.13
CA ARG A 44 -14.54 1.06 12.91
C ARG A 44 -13.05 1.07 13.29
N GLU A 45 -12.43 -0.10 13.29
CA GLU A 45 -10.99 -0.25 13.55
C GLU A 45 -10.18 -0.25 12.24
N CYS A 46 -10.87 -0.23 11.09
CA CYS A 46 -10.29 -0.38 9.77
C CYS A 46 -9.53 0.85 9.34
N SER A 47 -8.27 0.67 8.97
CA SER A 47 -7.46 1.70 8.32
C SER A 47 -6.65 1.12 7.16
N LEU A 48 -6.34 1.97 6.17
CA LEU A 48 -5.50 1.65 5.03
C LEU A 48 -4.21 2.47 5.10
N ASP A 49 -3.07 1.78 5.19
CA ASP A 49 -1.74 2.40 5.10
C ASP A 49 -1.21 2.21 3.67
N VAL A 50 -1.26 3.29 2.90
CA VAL A 50 -0.87 3.34 1.49
C VAL A 50 0.53 3.95 1.40
N MET A 51 1.48 3.18 0.89
CA MET A 51 2.90 3.55 0.82
C MET A 51 3.39 3.51 -0.63
N VAL A 52 3.94 4.62 -1.10
CA VAL A 52 4.72 4.68 -2.34
C VAL A 52 6.15 4.28 -2.00
N MET A 53 6.65 3.24 -2.68
CA MET A 53 7.97 2.68 -2.48
C MET A 53 8.80 2.88 -3.75
N ASP A 54 10.09 3.12 -3.58
CA ASP A 54 11.06 2.93 -4.65
C ASP A 54 11.51 1.46 -4.71
N PHE A 55 11.77 0.98 -5.91
CA PHE A 55 12.27 -0.38 -6.11
C PHE A 55 13.71 -0.32 -6.61
N ASP A 56 14.61 -0.88 -5.81
CA ASP A 56 16.02 -0.96 -6.13
C ASP A 56 16.40 -2.40 -6.51
N ASN A 57 17.08 -2.54 -7.65
CA ASN A 57 17.60 -3.85 -8.08
C ASN A 57 18.67 -4.40 -7.13
N ILE A 58 19.38 -3.51 -6.43
CA ILE A 58 20.44 -3.83 -5.47
C ILE A 58 20.17 -3.02 -4.20
N GLY A 59 20.03 -3.69 -3.07
CA GLY A 59 19.78 -3.04 -1.78
C GLY A 59 18.35 -3.23 -1.27
N ARG A 60 17.88 -2.28 -0.46
CA ARG A 60 16.55 -2.32 0.16
C ARG A 60 15.67 -1.24 -0.44
N ASN A 61 14.50 -1.65 -0.92
CA ASN A 61 13.44 -0.75 -1.36
C ASN A 61 13.13 0.34 -0.34
N GLU A 62 13.19 1.59 -0.78
CA GLU A 62 13.00 2.77 0.07
C GLU A 62 11.56 3.28 0.10
N LEU A 63 11.14 3.86 1.21
CA LEU A 63 9.84 4.53 1.32
C LEU A 63 9.96 5.94 0.75
N ILE A 64 9.20 6.24 -0.30
CA ILE A 64 9.10 7.59 -0.87
C ILE A 64 8.12 8.43 -0.05
N GLY A 65 6.95 7.86 0.28
CA GLY A 65 5.92 8.56 1.03
C GLY A 65 4.77 7.64 1.41
N ARG A 66 3.96 8.05 2.39
CA ARG A 66 2.81 7.29 2.85
C ARG A 66 1.61 8.17 3.20
N ILE A 67 0.42 7.59 3.09
CA ILE A 67 -0.82 8.15 3.61
C ILE A 67 -1.58 7.08 4.39
N LEU A 68 -2.06 7.46 5.57
CA LEU A 68 -2.95 6.63 6.39
C LEU A 68 -4.38 7.11 6.19
N LEU A 69 -5.27 6.21 5.78
CA LEU A 69 -6.70 6.43 5.70
C LEU A 69 -7.32 5.70 6.90
N ALA A 70 -7.91 6.42 7.85
CA ALA A 70 -8.49 5.88 9.07
C ALA A 70 -9.95 6.29 9.22
#